data_AF-A0A9D5RP07-F1
#
_entry.id   AF-A0A9D5RP07-F1
#
_cell.length_a   1.000
_cell.length_b   1.000
_cell.length_c   1.000
_cell.angle_alpha   90.00
_cell.angle_beta   90.00
_cell.angle_gamma   90.00
#
_symmetry.space_group_name_H-M   'P 1'
#
loop_
_entity.id
_entity.type
_entity.pdbx_description
1 polymer ?
#
loop_
_entity_poly.entity_id
_entity_poly.type
_entity_poly.pdbx_seq_one_letter_code
_entity_poly.pdbx_strand_id
1 'polypeptide(L)'
;MSKYPKNSLTVDAIYSEQQKIIAYNGNPLIEALPTFEDSKDIYDLLNNPIPFQMVERKENALIRRRCLTQLPQFFRPLGIHMDMAEFIINTIYHGYENRNPLNREYVRKLNALAKCAKEHEIDFGKFIGTNAEAGGGCIIGLTSMGKSSCANRVCSGIPQKIIHGEYRGEDIPRMQITWMKIDCPFDGTVKGLCENFLMKFDEITGDNTFNKNGYSPRFTTDSMMIKMAAIACRHSLGVLIIDEFQNINQAKSGGKEKMMNYILNLVNTIGVPVILIGIGEAIDKISDNLMYAKRTMGFAGMGEISNLQFNSPDWDRLMKELWKYQWTKTETPLTPELSSAVYMASAGIIHYAVKIYGLAQRKTITDDPSQNEILTVESIEIAYFSKEFKVERELLQKKIKSGEIQIIKRGQSKSNIKSNKKNKEMKIENLAEDNLQGIIPRTNSDFQSKIAENLENNMEGGLHNQA
;
A
#
# COMPACT_ATOMS: atom_id res chain seq x y z
N MET A 1 23.28 -18.35 22.87
CA MET A 1 23.14 -18.30 21.40
C MET A 1 21.70 -17.93 21.10
N SER A 2 21.44 -16.95 20.23
CA SER A 2 20.05 -16.65 19.80
C SER A 2 19.48 -17.89 19.13
N LYS A 3 18.28 -18.34 19.54
CA LYS A 3 17.61 -19.53 18.96
C LYS A 3 17.35 -19.35 17.45
N TYR A 4 17.24 -18.11 16.99
CA TYR A 4 16.98 -17.76 15.60
C TYR A 4 18.02 -16.75 15.04
N PRO A 5 18.19 -16.66 13.70
CA PRO A 5 19.09 -15.71 13.06
C PRO A 5 18.79 -14.25 13.43
N LYS A 6 19.80 -13.38 13.46
CA LYS A 6 19.70 -11.98 13.93
C LYS A 6 18.73 -11.05 13.16
N ASN A 7 18.07 -11.52 12.11
CA ASN A 7 17.07 -10.78 11.32
C ASN A 7 15.78 -11.58 11.06
N SER A 8 15.55 -12.71 11.74
CA SER A 8 14.33 -13.49 11.51
C SER A 8 13.17 -12.87 12.29
N LEU A 9 12.06 -12.54 11.60
CA LEU A 9 10.76 -12.26 12.22
C LEU A 9 10.11 -13.55 12.79
N THR A 10 10.92 -14.45 13.32
CA THR A 10 10.52 -15.74 13.90
C THR A 10 10.56 -15.65 15.41
N VAL A 11 9.47 -16.04 16.04
CA VAL A 11 9.34 -16.08 17.51
C VAL A 11 8.75 -17.41 17.95
N ASP A 12 9.05 -17.80 19.18
CA ASP A 12 8.28 -18.84 19.86
C ASP A 12 6.93 -18.25 20.29
N ALA A 13 5.88 -19.06 20.25
CA ALA A 13 4.55 -18.63 20.66
C ALA A 13 4.55 -18.30 22.17
N ILE A 14 4.05 -17.10 22.49
CA ILE A 14 3.73 -16.67 23.85
C ILE A 14 2.24 -16.36 23.83
N TYR A 15 1.46 -17.12 24.59
CA TYR A 15 0.01 -16.99 24.60
C TYR A 15 -0.42 -16.00 25.67
N SER A 16 -1.22 -15.01 25.27
CA SER A 16 -1.94 -14.15 26.21
C SER A 16 -2.86 -14.99 27.11
N GLU A 17 -2.84 -14.76 28.42
CA GLU A 17 -3.72 -15.49 29.36
C GLU A 17 -5.21 -15.17 29.12
N GLN A 18 -5.53 -13.92 28.78
CA GLN A 18 -6.90 -13.50 28.49
C GLN A 18 -6.92 -12.37 27.46
N GLN A 19 -7.67 -12.59 26.38
CA GLN A 19 -7.95 -11.59 25.35
C GLN A 19 -9.15 -10.73 25.76
N LYS A 20 -9.05 -9.41 25.54
CA LYS A 20 -10.15 -8.46 25.78
C LYS A 20 -11.36 -8.76 24.88
N ILE A 21 -11.11 -9.29 23.68
CA ILE A 21 -12.15 -9.76 22.75
C ILE A 21 -12.48 -11.21 23.09
N ILE A 22 -13.70 -11.45 23.56
CA ILE A 22 -14.14 -12.76 24.05
C ILE A 22 -13.96 -13.85 22.98
N ALA A 23 -14.30 -13.55 21.72
CA ALA A 23 -14.21 -14.48 20.59
C ALA A 23 -12.79 -15.00 20.29
N TYR A 24 -11.75 -14.31 20.77
CA TYR A 24 -10.35 -14.69 20.52
C TYR A 24 -9.82 -15.68 21.55
N ASN A 25 -10.48 -15.79 22.70
CA ASN A 25 -10.03 -16.69 23.77
C ASN A 25 -10.16 -18.15 23.36
N GLY A 26 -9.16 -18.95 23.71
CA GLY A 26 -9.08 -20.37 23.37
C GLY A 26 -8.57 -20.66 21.97
N ASN A 27 -8.15 -19.64 21.21
CA ASN A 27 -7.52 -19.80 19.90
C ASN A 27 -6.01 -19.52 19.98
N PRO A 28 -5.15 -20.55 20.00
CA PRO A 28 -3.71 -20.37 20.16
C PRO A 28 -3.06 -19.58 19.02
N LEU A 29 -3.68 -19.53 17.83
CA LEU A 29 -3.17 -18.74 16.70
C LEU A 29 -3.43 -17.24 16.89
N ILE A 30 -4.47 -16.86 17.62
CA ILE A 30 -4.77 -15.45 17.92
C ILE A 30 -4.06 -15.01 19.20
N GLU A 31 -4.10 -15.83 20.25
CA GLU A 31 -3.48 -15.52 21.54
C GLU A 31 -1.96 -15.36 21.46
N ALA A 32 -1.31 -15.88 20.41
CA ALA A 32 0.11 -15.68 20.13
C ALA A 32 0.44 -14.42 19.31
N LEU A 33 -0.56 -13.68 18.82
CA LEU A 33 -0.35 -12.44 18.07
C LEU A 33 -0.08 -11.25 19.01
N PRO A 34 0.66 -10.22 18.54
CA PRO A 34 0.83 -8.97 19.27
C PRO A 34 -0.49 -8.23 19.41
N THR A 35 -0.83 -7.82 20.63
CA THR A 35 -2.03 -7.00 20.92
C THR A 35 -1.79 -5.53 20.62
N PHE A 36 -2.77 -4.87 20.01
CA PHE A 36 -2.81 -3.42 19.81
C PHE A 36 -4.00 -2.90 20.62
N GLU A 37 -3.76 -2.13 21.67
CA GLU A 37 -4.81 -1.70 22.60
C GLU A 37 -5.51 -0.42 22.15
N ASP A 38 -4.77 0.49 21.51
CA ASP A 38 -5.28 1.77 21.07
C ASP A 38 -4.67 2.26 19.75
N SER A 39 -5.15 3.41 19.26
CA SER A 39 -4.64 4.03 18.04
C SER A 39 -3.18 4.51 18.18
N LYS A 40 -2.66 4.67 19.41
CA LYS A 40 -1.28 5.09 19.64
C LYS A 40 -0.33 3.92 19.34
N ASP A 41 -0.68 2.69 19.69
CA ASP A 41 0.12 1.51 19.35
C ASP A 41 0.28 1.37 17.83
N ILE A 42 -0.81 1.54 17.07
CA ILE A 42 -0.79 1.52 15.61
C ILE A 42 0.04 2.69 15.07
N TYR A 43 -0.08 3.86 15.69
CA TYR A 43 0.68 5.03 15.27
C TYR A 43 2.18 4.82 15.47
N ASP A 44 2.59 4.30 16.62
CA ASP A 44 3.98 4.04 16.98
C ASP A 44 4.56 2.92 16.09
N LEU A 45 3.76 1.89 15.77
CA LEU A 45 4.09 0.87 14.77
C LEU A 45 4.42 1.48 13.39
N LEU A 46 3.60 2.43 12.94
CA LEU A 46 3.80 3.06 11.63
C LEU A 46 4.89 4.15 11.65
N ASN A 47 5.12 4.79 12.78
CA ASN A 47 5.98 5.96 12.90
C ASN A 47 7.45 5.52 13.04
N ASN A 48 8.19 5.60 11.93
CA ASN A 48 9.65 5.46 11.93
C ASN A 48 10.25 6.73 11.33
N PRO A 49 10.68 7.71 12.16
CA PRO A 49 11.27 8.94 11.69
C PRO A 49 12.63 8.67 11.02
N ILE A 50 12.98 9.49 10.03
CA ILE A 50 14.31 9.40 9.43
C ILE A 50 15.35 9.93 10.45
N PRO A 51 16.55 9.33 10.53
CA PRO A 51 17.63 9.88 11.32
C PRO A 51 17.95 11.30 10.86
N PHE A 52 17.91 12.25 11.80
CA PHE A 52 18.22 13.64 11.53
C PHE A 52 18.81 14.28 12.78
N GLN A 53 19.92 15.00 12.61
CA GLN A 53 20.55 15.75 13.69
C GLN A 53 20.90 17.15 13.22
N MET A 54 20.63 18.14 14.07
CA MET A 54 20.92 19.55 13.75
C MET A 54 22.40 19.83 13.45
N VAL A 55 23.31 19.01 13.98
CA VAL A 55 24.76 19.09 13.68
C VAL A 55 25.06 18.86 12.20
N GLU A 56 24.29 18.00 11.51
CA GLU A 56 24.48 17.71 10.09
C GLU A 56 24.33 18.95 9.21
N ARG A 57 23.59 19.98 9.66
CA ARG A 57 23.43 21.25 8.95
C ARG A 57 24.71 22.09 8.89
N LYS A 58 25.67 21.80 9.77
CA LYS A 58 26.98 22.47 9.82
C LYS A 58 28.02 21.81 8.93
N GLU A 59 27.71 20.65 8.36
CA GLU A 59 28.59 19.92 7.46
C GLU A 59 28.80 20.65 6.13
N ASN A 60 29.80 20.21 5.37
CA ASN A 60 30.02 20.72 4.02
C ASN A 60 28.83 20.41 3.08
N ALA A 61 28.73 21.16 1.97
CA ALA A 61 27.58 21.06 1.07
C ALA A 61 27.42 19.67 0.43
N LEU A 62 28.53 18.94 0.21
CA LEU A 62 28.49 17.59 -0.34
C LEU A 62 27.84 16.61 0.65
N ILE A 63 28.22 16.65 1.92
CA ILE A 63 27.64 15.80 2.97
C ILE A 63 26.15 16.15 3.16
N ARG A 64 25.80 17.44 3.23
CA ARG A 64 24.40 17.87 3.37
C ARG A 64 23.53 17.43 2.19
N ARG A 65 24.05 17.54 0.96
CA ARG A 65 23.38 16.97 -0.24
C ARG A 65 23.24 15.45 -0.16
N ARG A 66 24.20 14.74 0.44
CA ARG A 66 24.10 13.30 0.68
C ARG A 66 23.05 12.97 1.74
N CYS A 67 22.91 13.77 2.79
CA CYS A 67 21.86 13.56 3.80
C CYS A 67 20.45 13.63 3.21
N LEU A 68 20.23 14.45 2.16
CA LEU A 68 18.94 14.51 1.44
C LEU A 68 18.52 13.17 0.81
N THR A 69 19.45 12.23 0.59
CA THR A 69 19.12 10.88 0.09
C THR A 69 18.31 10.06 1.09
N GLN A 70 18.18 10.51 2.34
CA GLN A 70 17.33 9.91 3.37
C GLN A 70 15.87 10.36 3.25
N LEU A 71 15.58 11.53 2.67
CA LEU A 71 14.22 12.06 2.56
C LEU A 71 13.21 11.12 1.90
N PRO A 72 13.54 10.33 0.86
CA PRO A 72 12.60 9.36 0.30
C PRO A 72 12.07 8.31 1.30
N GLN A 73 12.76 8.10 2.42
CA GLN A 73 12.34 7.22 3.51
C GLN A 73 11.35 7.89 4.48
N PHE A 74 11.14 9.20 4.35
CA PHE A 74 10.19 9.95 5.14
C PHE A 74 8.79 9.34 5.01
N PHE A 75 8.23 8.97 6.15
CA PHE A 75 6.87 8.47 6.24
C PHE A 75 6.23 9.05 7.49
N ARG A 76 5.18 9.84 7.30
CA ARG A 76 4.36 10.33 8.39
C ARG A 76 3.02 9.60 8.37
N PRO A 77 2.63 8.89 9.44
CA PRO A 77 1.28 8.34 9.53
C PRO A 77 0.25 9.48 9.51
N LEU A 78 -0.72 9.35 8.61
CA LEU A 78 -1.86 10.25 8.38
C LEU A 78 -3.15 9.46 8.61
N GLY A 79 -4.31 10.11 8.63
CA GLY A 79 -5.60 9.42 8.85
C GLY A 79 -5.77 8.19 7.95
N ILE A 80 -5.53 8.37 6.64
CA ILE A 80 -5.60 7.29 5.64
C ILE A 80 -4.68 6.10 5.94
N HIS A 81 -3.53 6.33 6.58
CA HIS A 81 -2.56 5.28 6.91
C HIS A 81 -2.97 4.54 8.18
N MET A 82 -3.59 5.24 9.13
CA MET A 82 -4.13 4.64 10.35
C MET A 82 -5.26 3.67 10.01
N ASP A 83 -6.22 4.11 9.19
CA ASP A 83 -7.34 3.29 8.73
C ASP A 83 -6.83 2.06 7.95
N MET A 84 -5.79 2.24 7.12
CA MET A 84 -5.13 1.16 6.38
C MET A 84 -4.46 0.14 7.30
N ALA A 85 -3.75 0.62 8.32
CA ALA A 85 -3.07 -0.25 9.25
C ALA A 85 -4.06 -1.05 10.10
N GLU A 86 -5.10 -0.40 10.60
CA GLU A 86 -6.19 -1.06 11.31
C GLU A 86 -6.86 -2.12 10.42
N PHE A 87 -7.15 -1.80 9.16
CA PHE A 87 -7.71 -2.77 8.21
C PHE A 87 -6.81 -4.01 8.03
N ILE A 88 -5.50 -3.82 7.84
CA ILE A 88 -4.55 -4.94 7.70
C ILE A 88 -4.47 -5.76 8.99
N ILE A 89 -4.34 -5.11 10.15
CA ILE A 89 -4.26 -5.77 11.46
C ILE A 89 -5.52 -6.60 11.71
N ASN A 90 -6.70 -6.00 11.57
CA ASN A 90 -7.98 -6.69 11.77
C ASN A 90 -8.14 -7.86 10.80
N THR A 91 -7.68 -7.72 9.55
CA THR A 91 -7.72 -8.82 8.57
C THR A 91 -6.81 -9.99 8.97
N ILE A 92 -5.63 -9.72 9.57
CA ILE A 92 -4.75 -10.77 10.10
C ILE A 92 -5.47 -11.55 11.21
N TYR A 93 -6.05 -10.84 12.18
CA TYR A 93 -6.78 -11.45 13.31
C TYR A 93 -7.99 -12.25 12.85
N HIS A 94 -8.83 -11.63 12.03
CA HIS A 94 -10.02 -12.24 11.44
C HIS A 94 -9.68 -13.50 10.63
N GLY A 95 -8.53 -13.49 9.96
CA GLY A 95 -8.00 -14.67 9.29
C GLY A 95 -7.95 -15.88 10.21
N TYR A 96 -7.77 -15.74 11.52
CA TYR A 96 -7.61 -16.87 12.43
C TYR A 96 -8.86 -17.29 13.19
N GLU A 97 -9.90 -16.47 13.26
CA GLU A 97 -11.09 -16.69 14.08
C GLU A 97 -11.70 -18.08 13.86
N ASN A 98 -11.90 -18.44 12.59
CA ASN A 98 -12.50 -19.71 12.19
C ASN A 98 -11.48 -20.84 11.90
N ARG A 99 -10.20 -20.65 12.27
CA ARG A 99 -9.10 -21.59 11.97
C ARG A 99 -8.39 -22.10 13.22
N ASN A 100 -9.15 -22.26 14.32
CA ASN A 100 -8.62 -22.76 15.58
C ASN A 100 -8.13 -24.22 15.43
N PRO A 101 -6.83 -24.51 15.64
CA PRO A 101 -6.26 -25.84 15.49
C PRO A 101 -6.78 -26.88 16.48
N LEU A 102 -7.45 -26.46 17.56
CA LEU A 102 -8.10 -27.34 18.54
C LEU A 102 -9.53 -27.72 18.12
N ASN A 103 -10.11 -27.02 17.14
CA ASN A 103 -11.43 -27.34 16.62
C ASN A 103 -11.37 -28.58 15.71
N ARG A 104 -12.08 -29.64 16.10
CA ARG A 104 -12.13 -30.92 15.37
C ARG A 104 -12.65 -30.78 13.93
N GLU A 105 -13.60 -29.89 13.69
CA GLU A 105 -14.14 -29.65 12.35
C GLU A 105 -13.09 -29.02 11.43
N TYR A 106 -12.38 -28.01 11.94
CA TYR A 106 -11.27 -27.38 11.23
C TYR A 106 -10.16 -28.38 10.91
N VAL A 107 -9.77 -29.22 11.88
CA VAL A 107 -8.75 -30.26 11.67
C VAL A 107 -9.18 -31.28 10.62
N ARG A 108 -10.45 -31.71 10.60
CA ARG A 108 -10.99 -32.59 9.55
C ARG A 108 -10.88 -31.95 8.17
N LYS A 109 -11.24 -30.67 8.05
CA LYS A 109 -11.16 -29.90 6.80
C LYS A 109 -9.71 -29.78 6.31
N LEU A 110 -8.78 -29.49 7.22
CA LEU A 110 -7.34 -29.42 6.94
C LEU A 110 -6.78 -30.76 6.44
N ASN A 111 -7.17 -31.87 7.06
CA ASN A 111 -6.76 -33.21 6.64
C ASN A 111 -7.33 -33.60 5.27
N ALA A 112 -8.58 -33.24 4.98
CA ALA A 112 -9.20 -33.47 3.68
C ALA A 112 -8.49 -32.68 2.56
N LEU A 113 -8.18 -31.40 2.80
CA LEU A 113 -7.39 -30.58 1.87
C LEU A 113 -5.98 -31.17 1.64
N ALA A 114 -5.32 -31.61 2.70
CA ALA A 114 -4.00 -32.23 2.61
C ALA A 114 -4.01 -33.55 1.82
N LYS A 115 -5.10 -34.32 1.90
CA LYS A 115 -5.29 -35.54 1.11
C LYS A 115 -5.49 -35.22 -0.38
N CYS A 116 -6.39 -34.31 -0.71
CA CYS A 116 -6.63 -33.88 -2.09
C CYS A 116 -5.37 -33.29 -2.74
N ALA A 117 -4.55 -32.55 -1.98
CA ALA A 117 -3.28 -32.02 -2.46
C ALA A 117 -2.24 -33.10 -2.79
N LYS A 118 -2.24 -34.23 -2.07
CA LYS A 118 -1.39 -35.39 -2.38
C LYS A 118 -1.86 -36.15 -3.62
N GLU A 119 -3.17 -36.20 -3.82
CA GLU A 119 -3.81 -36.91 -4.93
C GLU A 119 -3.85 -36.07 -6.23
N HIS A 120 -3.39 -34.82 -6.19
CA HIS A 120 -3.45 -33.84 -7.29
C HIS A 120 -4.87 -33.56 -7.82
N GLU A 121 -5.89 -33.94 -7.05
CA GLU A 121 -7.30 -33.74 -7.36
C GLU A 121 -7.94 -32.88 -6.27
N ILE A 122 -7.77 -31.55 -6.35
CA ILE A 122 -8.63 -30.67 -5.56
C ILE A 122 -9.87 -30.36 -6.39
N ASP A 123 -10.95 -31.05 -6.08
CA ASP A 123 -12.28 -30.55 -6.41
C ASP A 123 -12.64 -29.47 -5.38
N PHE A 124 -12.29 -28.21 -5.70
CA PHE A 124 -12.63 -27.06 -4.86
C PHE A 124 -14.13 -27.00 -4.57
N GLY A 125 -14.97 -27.52 -5.48
CA GLY A 125 -16.42 -27.65 -5.33
C GLY A 125 -16.88 -28.46 -4.12
N LYS A 126 -16.11 -29.49 -3.72
CA LYS A 126 -16.39 -30.29 -2.50
C LYS A 126 -16.13 -29.55 -1.20
N PHE A 127 -15.43 -28.43 -1.27
CA PHE A 127 -15.07 -27.60 -0.12
C PHE A 127 -15.78 -26.23 -0.14
N ILE A 128 -16.57 -25.95 -1.18
CA ILE A 128 -17.50 -24.82 -1.23
C ILE A 128 -18.62 -25.11 -0.22
N GLY A 129 -18.67 -24.38 0.89
CA GLY A 129 -19.84 -24.45 1.77
C GLY A 129 -19.66 -24.19 3.26
N THR A 130 -18.47 -23.81 3.77
CA THR A 130 -18.33 -23.66 5.24
C THR A 130 -17.59 -22.42 5.73
N ASN A 131 -16.95 -21.62 4.86
CA ASN A 131 -16.21 -20.41 5.27
C ASN A 131 -16.61 -19.18 4.43
N ALA A 132 -17.92 -18.89 4.30
CA ALA A 132 -18.38 -17.65 3.68
C ALA A 132 -17.88 -16.35 4.38
N GLU A 133 -17.15 -16.52 5.48
CA GLU A 133 -16.72 -15.48 6.39
C GLU A 133 -15.23 -15.16 6.30
N ALA A 134 -14.40 -15.86 5.51
CA ALA A 134 -12.94 -15.67 5.56
C ALA A 134 -12.41 -14.34 4.98
N GLY A 135 -13.31 -13.43 4.59
CA GLY A 135 -13.13 -12.03 4.18
C GLY A 135 -11.75 -11.57 3.66
N GLY A 136 -11.67 -11.04 2.43
CA GLY A 136 -10.50 -10.32 1.90
C GLY A 136 -10.84 -9.00 1.19
N GLY A 137 -10.14 -7.90 1.47
CA GLY A 137 -10.51 -6.58 0.96
C GLY A 137 -9.53 -5.98 -0.05
N CYS A 138 -9.81 -4.75 -0.47
CA CYS A 138 -8.96 -4.01 -1.39
C CYS A 138 -8.53 -2.68 -0.76
N ILE A 139 -7.28 -2.31 -0.96
CA ILE A 139 -6.71 -1.01 -0.60
C ILE A 139 -6.38 -0.32 -1.92
N ILE A 140 -7.30 0.55 -2.31
CA ILE A 140 -7.30 1.20 -3.60
C ILE A 140 -6.87 2.64 -3.42
N GLY A 141 -6.02 3.15 -4.31
CA GLY A 141 -5.88 4.60 -4.44
C GLY A 141 -4.75 5.03 -5.33
N LEU A 142 -4.53 6.34 -5.40
CA LEU A 142 -3.49 6.93 -6.21
C LEU A 142 -2.11 6.37 -5.86
N THR A 143 -1.28 6.18 -6.89
CA THR A 143 0.14 5.82 -6.73
C THR A 143 0.83 6.84 -5.84
N SER A 144 1.82 6.39 -5.08
CA SER A 144 2.72 7.28 -4.34
C SER A 144 2.08 8.02 -3.15
N MET A 145 0.95 7.49 -2.66
CA MET A 145 0.29 7.91 -1.41
C MET A 145 0.76 7.12 -0.18
N GLY A 146 1.74 6.21 -0.30
CA GLY A 146 2.30 5.50 0.85
C GLY A 146 1.65 4.15 1.20
N LYS A 147 0.78 3.60 0.35
CA LYS A 147 0.10 2.31 0.56
C LYS A 147 1.09 1.16 0.86
N SER A 148 1.98 0.85 -0.08
CA SER A 148 2.94 -0.24 0.07
C SER A 148 3.88 -0.04 1.27
N SER A 149 4.28 1.22 1.53
CA SER A 149 5.08 1.58 2.71
C SER A 149 4.33 1.35 4.02
N CYS A 150 3.04 1.69 4.08
CA CYS A 150 2.18 1.45 5.22
C CYS A 150 2.03 -0.06 5.48
N ALA A 151 1.72 -0.85 4.45
CA ALA A 151 1.61 -2.30 4.57
C ALA A 151 2.91 -2.94 5.07
N ASN A 152 4.05 -2.54 4.52
CA ASN A 152 5.36 -3.04 4.95
C ASN A 152 5.64 -2.72 6.42
N ARG A 153 5.27 -1.52 6.90
CA ARG A 153 5.47 -1.10 8.29
C ARG A 153 4.60 -1.91 9.25
N VAL A 154 3.32 -2.10 8.93
CA VAL A 154 2.42 -2.96 9.72
C VAL A 154 2.98 -4.37 9.83
N CYS A 155 3.32 -4.97 8.67
CA CYS A 155 3.91 -6.30 8.61
C CYS A 155 5.21 -6.41 9.41
N SER A 156 6.05 -5.36 9.42
CA SER A 156 7.34 -5.39 10.13
C SER A 156 7.22 -5.45 11.65
N GLY A 157 6.12 -4.96 12.24
CA GLY A 157 5.90 -5.06 13.67
C GLY A 157 5.07 -6.26 14.12
N ILE A 158 4.67 -7.14 13.19
CA ILE A 158 4.00 -8.40 13.50
C ILE A 158 4.95 -9.56 13.16
N PRO A 159 5.29 -10.46 14.10
CA PRO A 159 6.16 -11.59 13.82
C PRO A 159 5.63 -12.39 12.64
N GLN A 160 6.42 -12.53 11.58
CA GLN A 160 6.00 -13.20 10.36
C GLN A 160 5.80 -14.71 10.56
N LYS A 161 6.58 -15.31 11.47
CA LYS A 161 6.58 -16.75 11.76
C LYS A 161 6.50 -16.98 13.27
N ILE A 162 5.53 -17.75 13.71
CA ILE A 162 5.34 -18.13 15.12
C ILE A 162 5.43 -19.66 15.23
N ILE A 163 6.26 -20.15 16.16
CA ILE A 163 6.44 -21.58 16.43
C ILE A 163 5.67 -21.97 17.69
N HIS A 164 4.69 -22.85 17.55
CA HIS A 164 3.87 -23.38 18.63
C HIS A 164 4.46 -24.71 19.11
N GLY A 165 4.51 -24.88 20.42
CA GLY A 165 4.93 -26.12 21.08
C GLY A 165 3.78 -26.75 21.84
N GLU A 166 3.44 -26.15 22.98
CA GLU A 166 2.39 -26.62 23.89
C GLU A 166 1.44 -25.46 24.22
N TYR A 167 0.14 -25.72 24.27
CA TYR A 167 -0.88 -24.76 24.65
C TYR A 167 -1.81 -25.36 25.70
N ARG A 168 -1.82 -24.78 26.90
CA ARG A 168 -2.66 -25.22 28.04
C ARG A 168 -2.56 -26.73 28.33
N GLY A 169 -1.36 -27.32 28.23
CA GLY A 169 -1.14 -28.76 28.46
C GLY A 169 -1.37 -29.64 27.23
N GLU A 170 -1.78 -29.10 26.09
CA GLU A 170 -1.94 -29.84 24.83
C GLU A 170 -0.81 -29.53 23.84
N ASP A 171 -0.18 -30.57 23.30
CA ASP A 171 0.84 -30.44 22.26
C ASP A 171 0.23 -29.90 20.95
N ILE A 172 0.74 -28.77 20.49
CA ILE A 172 0.37 -28.13 19.22
C ILE A 172 1.59 -27.80 18.35
N PRO A 173 2.45 -28.78 18.01
CA PRO A 173 3.69 -28.54 17.24
C PRO A 173 3.37 -28.04 15.83
N ARG A 174 3.41 -26.73 15.65
CA ARG A 174 2.93 -26.07 14.43
C ARG A 174 3.72 -24.80 14.15
N MET A 175 3.86 -24.52 12.86
CA MET A 175 4.33 -23.22 12.38
C MET A 175 3.13 -22.42 11.88
N GLN A 176 2.96 -21.23 12.44
CA GLN A 176 2.01 -20.21 11.99
C GLN A 176 2.75 -19.16 11.17
N ILE A 177 2.20 -18.79 10.01
CA ILE A 177 2.67 -17.65 9.22
C ILE A 177 1.64 -16.54 9.33
N THR A 178 1.97 -15.43 10.00
CA THR A 178 1.00 -14.37 10.30
C THR A 178 0.54 -13.60 9.07
N TRP A 179 1.46 -13.32 8.16
CA TRP A 179 1.19 -12.62 6.92
C TRP A 179 2.19 -13.02 5.84
N MET A 180 1.77 -12.96 4.58
CA MET A 180 2.64 -13.04 3.43
C MET A 180 2.31 -11.92 2.46
N LYS A 181 3.30 -11.11 2.12
CA LYS A 181 3.17 -10.06 1.11
C LYS A 181 3.95 -10.45 -0.13
N ILE A 182 3.28 -10.43 -1.28
CA ILE A 182 3.85 -10.69 -2.61
C ILE A 182 3.38 -9.63 -3.60
N ASP A 183 4.14 -9.42 -4.67
CA ASP A 183 3.72 -8.56 -5.76
C ASP A 183 2.92 -9.36 -6.80
N CYS A 184 1.90 -8.72 -7.37
CA CYS A 184 1.19 -9.27 -8.52
C CYS A 184 2.17 -9.42 -9.69
N PRO A 185 2.26 -10.62 -10.32
CA PRO A 185 3.24 -10.87 -11.37
C PRO A 185 3.05 -9.91 -12.54
N PHE A 186 4.15 -9.50 -13.17
CA PHE A 186 4.14 -8.50 -14.25
C PHE A 186 3.27 -8.92 -15.46
N ASP A 187 3.13 -10.22 -15.69
CA ASP A 187 2.32 -10.79 -16.77
C ASP A 187 0.86 -11.07 -16.35
N GLY A 188 0.51 -10.79 -15.09
CA GLY A 188 -0.82 -10.98 -14.53
C GLY A 188 -1.27 -12.44 -14.49
N THR A 189 -0.35 -13.42 -14.56
CA THR A 189 -0.72 -14.84 -14.63
C THR A 189 -0.89 -15.50 -13.26
N VAL A 190 -1.80 -16.48 -13.16
CA VAL A 190 -1.95 -17.29 -11.94
C VAL A 190 -0.69 -18.11 -11.63
N LYS A 191 0.03 -18.53 -12.68
CA LYS A 191 1.29 -19.25 -12.53
C LYS A 191 2.34 -18.36 -11.84
N GLY A 192 2.55 -17.15 -12.34
CA GLY A 192 3.48 -16.19 -11.74
C GLY A 192 3.12 -15.86 -10.29
N LEU A 193 1.82 -15.77 -9.97
CA LEU A 193 1.37 -15.56 -8.59
C LEU A 193 1.76 -16.73 -7.68
N CYS A 194 1.57 -17.97 -8.14
CA CYS A 194 1.96 -19.15 -7.39
C CYS A 194 3.50 -19.26 -7.25
N GLU A 195 4.25 -18.89 -8.29
CA GLU A 195 5.72 -18.83 -8.25
C GLU A 195 6.19 -17.84 -7.18
N ASN A 196 5.67 -16.60 -7.19
CA ASN A 196 5.97 -15.57 -6.19
C ASN A 196 5.61 -16.03 -4.77
N PHE A 197 4.46 -16.69 -4.60
CA PHE A 197 4.06 -17.26 -3.31
C PHE A 197 5.04 -18.32 -2.81
N LEU A 198 5.43 -19.28 -3.65
CA LEU A 198 6.34 -20.36 -3.27
C LEU A 198 7.75 -19.84 -2.95
N MET A 199 8.25 -18.87 -3.74
CA MET A 199 9.51 -18.20 -3.44
C MET A 199 9.45 -17.48 -2.10
N LYS A 200 8.35 -16.75 -1.83
CA LYS A 200 8.18 -16.03 -0.57
C LYS A 200 8.05 -16.98 0.62
N PHE A 201 7.36 -18.11 0.43
CA PHE A 201 7.28 -19.16 1.43
C PHE A 201 8.66 -19.73 1.79
N ASP A 202 9.49 -20.03 0.78
CA ASP A 202 10.86 -20.51 1.00
C ASP A 202 11.72 -19.48 1.72
N GLU A 203 11.60 -18.19 1.37
CA GLU A 203 12.27 -17.08 2.07
C GLU A 203 11.91 -17.05 3.57
N ILE A 204 10.63 -17.23 3.91
CA ILE A 204 10.14 -17.20 5.30
C ILE A 204 10.58 -18.43 6.09
N THR A 205 10.51 -19.61 5.46
CA THR A 205 10.69 -20.89 6.15
C THR A 205 12.13 -21.37 6.16
N GLY A 206 12.94 -20.94 5.19
CA GLY A 206 14.23 -21.55 4.86
C GLY A 206 14.09 -22.88 4.11
N ASP A 207 12.88 -23.25 3.68
CA ASP A 207 12.63 -24.44 2.87
C ASP A 207 13.11 -24.23 1.42
N ASN A 208 12.97 -25.28 0.61
CA ASN A 208 13.34 -25.28 -0.80
C ASN A 208 12.18 -25.81 -1.66
N THR A 209 10.96 -25.37 -1.35
CA THR A 209 9.71 -25.77 -1.98
C THR A 209 9.64 -25.28 -3.42
N PHE A 210 10.07 -24.05 -3.71
CA PHE A 210 10.12 -23.51 -5.06
C PHE A 210 11.03 -24.35 -5.95
N ASN A 211 12.29 -24.60 -5.60
CA ASN A 211 13.16 -25.38 -6.51
C ASN A 211 12.70 -26.84 -6.66
N LYS A 212 12.06 -27.42 -5.64
CA LYS A 212 11.46 -28.76 -5.74
C LYS A 212 10.26 -28.80 -6.69
N ASN A 213 9.58 -27.67 -6.94
CA ASN A 213 8.24 -27.67 -7.58
C ASN A 213 8.03 -26.65 -8.71
N GLY A 214 8.87 -25.64 -8.87
CA GLY A 214 8.69 -24.50 -9.78
C GLY A 214 9.30 -24.68 -11.17
N TYR A 215 10.32 -25.54 -11.31
CA TYR A 215 11.06 -25.74 -12.56
C TYR A 215 10.79 -27.07 -13.27
N SER A 216 9.96 -27.96 -12.70
CA SER A 216 9.69 -29.25 -13.35
C SER A 216 8.56 -29.10 -14.39
N PRO A 217 8.74 -29.60 -15.63
CA PRO A 217 7.69 -29.61 -16.67
C PRO A 217 6.40 -30.32 -16.26
N ARG A 218 6.41 -31.08 -15.15
CA ARG A 218 5.26 -31.81 -14.61
C ARG A 218 4.32 -30.94 -13.74
N PHE A 219 4.73 -29.73 -13.36
CA PHE A 219 3.90 -28.84 -12.54
C PHE A 219 3.09 -27.88 -13.42
N THR A 220 1.86 -28.28 -13.71
CA THR A 220 0.85 -27.42 -14.34
C THR A 220 0.45 -26.29 -13.40
N THR A 221 -0.10 -25.19 -13.95
CA THR A 221 -0.64 -24.08 -13.15
C THR A 221 -1.63 -24.56 -12.10
N ASP A 222 -2.49 -25.52 -12.45
CA ASP A 222 -3.52 -26.03 -11.54
C ASP A 222 -2.89 -26.83 -10.38
N SER A 223 -1.82 -27.59 -10.63
CA SER A 223 -1.02 -28.25 -9.58
C SER A 223 -0.35 -27.24 -8.64
N MET A 224 0.15 -26.12 -9.16
CA MET A 224 0.73 -25.04 -8.34
C MET A 224 -0.32 -24.36 -7.46
N MET A 225 -1.51 -24.10 -8.01
CA MET A 225 -2.64 -23.53 -7.28
C MET A 225 -3.06 -24.41 -6.10
N ILE A 226 -3.13 -25.73 -6.32
CA ILE A 226 -3.41 -26.75 -5.31
C ILE A 226 -2.34 -26.74 -4.21
N LYS A 227 -1.08 -26.62 -4.61
CA LYS A 227 0.04 -26.64 -3.68
C LYS A 227 0.10 -25.37 -2.81
N MET A 228 -0.07 -24.21 -3.42
CA MET A 228 -0.15 -22.93 -2.71
C MET A 228 -1.26 -22.97 -1.66
N ALA A 229 -2.45 -23.45 -2.04
CA ALA A 229 -3.58 -23.67 -1.12
C ALA A 229 -3.22 -24.57 0.07
N ALA A 230 -2.60 -25.72 -0.20
CA ALA A 230 -2.21 -26.67 0.83
C ALA A 230 -1.16 -26.09 1.79
N ILE A 231 -0.18 -25.34 1.27
CA ILE A 231 0.85 -24.67 2.08
C ILE A 231 0.21 -23.59 2.96
N ALA A 232 -0.63 -22.73 2.39
CA ALA A 232 -1.33 -21.68 3.13
C ALA A 232 -2.18 -22.26 4.27
N CYS A 233 -2.88 -23.38 4.03
CA CYS A 233 -3.66 -24.07 5.06
C CYS A 233 -2.77 -24.72 6.13
N ARG A 234 -1.74 -25.48 5.72
CA ARG A 234 -0.84 -26.24 6.61
C ARG A 234 -0.10 -25.32 7.59
N HIS A 235 0.37 -24.18 7.10
CA HIS A 235 1.14 -23.22 7.89
C HIS A 235 0.27 -22.11 8.50
N SER A 236 -1.05 -22.32 8.53
CA SER A 236 -2.02 -21.37 9.09
C SER A 236 -1.73 -19.93 8.63
N LEU A 237 -1.68 -19.69 7.32
CA LEU A 237 -1.39 -18.37 6.77
C LEU A 237 -2.47 -17.37 7.16
N GLY A 238 -2.13 -16.38 7.99
CA GLY A 238 -3.06 -15.38 8.52
C GLY A 238 -3.69 -14.53 7.42
N VAL A 239 -2.87 -13.88 6.59
CA VAL A 239 -3.33 -13.08 5.44
C VAL A 239 -2.36 -13.17 4.25
N LEU A 240 -2.89 -13.14 3.04
CA LEU A 240 -2.13 -12.95 1.81
C LEU A 240 -2.34 -11.53 1.28
N ILE A 241 -1.29 -10.72 1.23
CA ILE A 241 -1.30 -9.38 0.66
C ILE A 241 -0.69 -9.43 -0.73
N ILE A 242 -1.45 -9.03 -1.75
CA ILE A 242 -1.00 -8.95 -3.14
C ILE A 242 -0.89 -7.46 -3.51
N ASP A 243 0.35 -6.97 -3.60
CA ASP A 243 0.65 -5.59 -3.97
C ASP A 243 0.77 -5.42 -5.49
N GLU A 244 0.78 -4.18 -5.97
CA GLU A 244 0.85 -3.83 -7.39
C GLU A 244 -0.23 -4.55 -8.24
N PHE A 245 -1.42 -4.75 -7.66
CA PHE A 245 -2.48 -5.56 -8.25
C PHE A 245 -2.93 -5.07 -9.63
N GLN A 246 -2.63 -3.82 -9.99
CA GLN A 246 -2.86 -3.32 -11.34
C GLN A 246 -2.13 -4.10 -12.45
N ASN A 247 -1.09 -4.87 -12.12
CA ASN A 247 -0.41 -5.76 -13.07
C ASN A 247 -1.33 -6.85 -13.64
N ILE A 248 -2.46 -7.14 -12.98
CA ILE A 248 -3.50 -8.01 -13.55
C ILE A 248 -3.97 -7.52 -14.92
N ASN A 249 -3.83 -6.23 -15.22
CA ASN A 249 -4.22 -5.68 -16.52
C ASN A 249 -3.39 -6.22 -17.69
N GLN A 250 -2.22 -6.78 -17.43
CA GLN A 250 -1.34 -7.38 -18.45
C GLN A 250 -1.72 -8.83 -18.80
N ALA A 251 -2.64 -9.44 -18.03
CA ALA A 251 -3.07 -10.80 -18.29
C ALA A 251 -3.72 -10.93 -19.67
N LYS A 252 -3.36 -12.01 -20.39
CA LYS A 252 -3.99 -12.39 -21.67
C LYS A 252 -5.50 -12.63 -21.50
N SER A 253 -6.25 -12.67 -22.61
CA SER A 253 -7.70 -12.91 -22.61
C SER A 253 -8.09 -14.11 -21.72
N GLY A 254 -9.08 -13.92 -20.85
CA GLY A 254 -9.52 -14.90 -19.83
C GLY A 254 -8.60 -15.05 -18.62
N GLY A 255 -7.37 -14.53 -18.65
CA GLY A 255 -6.40 -14.65 -17.56
C GLY A 255 -6.80 -13.88 -16.30
N LYS A 256 -7.38 -12.68 -16.46
CA LYS A 256 -7.92 -11.89 -15.33
C LYS A 256 -8.97 -12.67 -14.58
N GLU A 257 -9.97 -13.19 -15.29
CA GLU A 257 -11.05 -14.00 -14.71
C GLU A 257 -10.51 -15.25 -14.01
N LYS A 258 -9.55 -15.96 -14.62
CA LYS A 258 -8.89 -17.11 -13.99
C LYS A 258 -8.21 -16.72 -12.67
N MET A 259 -7.49 -15.59 -12.63
CA MET A 259 -6.86 -15.08 -11.41
C MET A 259 -7.90 -14.70 -10.34
N MET A 260 -8.98 -14.03 -10.73
CA MET A 260 -10.02 -13.65 -9.80
C MET A 260 -10.74 -14.86 -9.21
N ASN A 261 -11.11 -15.83 -10.05
CA ASN A 261 -11.72 -17.08 -9.60
C ASN A 261 -10.79 -17.84 -8.66
N TYR A 262 -9.48 -17.81 -8.90
CA TYR A 262 -8.52 -18.42 -7.99
C TYR A 262 -8.46 -17.71 -6.63
N ILE A 263 -8.39 -16.37 -6.60
CA ILE A 263 -8.41 -15.59 -5.35
C ILE A 263 -9.70 -15.85 -4.58
N LEU A 264 -10.85 -15.89 -5.26
CA LEU A 264 -12.13 -16.23 -4.65
C LEU A 264 -12.12 -17.65 -4.05
N ASN A 265 -11.51 -18.62 -4.72
CA ASN A 265 -11.34 -19.97 -4.17
C ASN A 265 -10.42 -19.98 -2.94
N LEU A 266 -9.34 -19.18 -2.91
CA LEU A 266 -8.49 -19.03 -1.71
C LEU A 266 -9.29 -18.54 -0.50
N VAL A 267 -10.12 -17.51 -0.70
CA VAL A 267 -10.94 -16.94 0.36
C VAL A 267 -12.04 -17.93 0.79
N ASN A 268 -12.91 -18.34 -0.14
CA ASN A 268 -14.11 -19.11 0.19
C ASN A 268 -13.84 -20.55 0.60
N THR A 269 -12.82 -21.18 0.01
CA THR A 269 -12.58 -22.61 0.18
C THR A 269 -11.55 -22.88 1.27
N ILE A 270 -10.43 -22.15 1.25
CA ILE A 270 -9.29 -22.39 2.16
C ILE A 270 -9.39 -21.54 3.42
N GLY A 271 -10.14 -20.44 3.37
CA GLY A 271 -10.34 -19.56 4.50
C GLY A 271 -9.16 -18.64 4.79
N VAL A 272 -8.37 -18.31 3.76
CA VAL A 272 -7.26 -17.36 3.88
C VAL A 272 -7.75 -15.99 3.35
N PRO A 273 -7.78 -14.95 4.19
CA PRO A 273 -8.10 -13.61 3.73
C PRO A 273 -7.04 -13.10 2.75
N VAL A 274 -7.48 -12.39 1.72
CA VAL A 274 -6.60 -11.80 0.70
C VAL A 274 -6.80 -10.29 0.66
N ILE A 275 -5.72 -9.51 0.76
CA ILE A 275 -5.73 -8.06 0.60
C ILE A 275 -5.11 -7.70 -0.74
N LEU A 276 -5.85 -7.00 -1.59
CA LEU A 276 -5.33 -6.48 -2.86
C LEU A 276 -4.94 -5.01 -2.70
N ILE A 277 -3.69 -4.67 -2.98
CA ILE A 277 -3.21 -3.28 -2.99
C ILE A 277 -2.98 -2.87 -4.44
N GLY A 278 -3.59 -1.76 -4.86
CA GLY A 278 -3.45 -1.30 -6.24
C GLY A 278 -4.08 0.08 -6.50
N ILE A 279 -4.21 0.40 -7.79
CA ILE A 279 -4.77 1.65 -8.29
C ILE A 279 -6.24 1.44 -8.72
N GLY A 280 -7.10 2.46 -8.53
CA GLY A 280 -8.55 2.41 -8.79
C GLY A 280 -8.96 1.79 -10.11
N GLU A 281 -8.40 2.27 -11.21
CA GLU A 281 -8.76 1.83 -12.56
C GLU A 281 -8.57 0.33 -12.82
N ALA A 282 -7.66 -0.31 -12.09
CA ALA A 282 -7.39 -1.73 -12.24
C ALA A 282 -8.33 -2.61 -11.42
N ILE A 283 -8.85 -2.09 -10.31
CA ILE A 283 -9.69 -2.83 -9.37
C ILE A 283 -11.17 -2.60 -9.65
N ASP A 284 -11.56 -1.44 -10.20
CA ASP A 284 -12.95 -1.13 -10.56
C ASP A 284 -13.49 -1.94 -11.75
N LYS A 285 -12.59 -2.55 -12.54
CA LYS A 285 -12.95 -3.46 -13.64
C LYS A 285 -13.09 -4.91 -13.19
N ILE A 286 -12.92 -5.19 -11.91
CA ILE A 286 -13.04 -6.53 -11.32
C ILE A 286 -14.50 -6.78 -10.94
N SER A 287 -14.98 -8.00 -11.22
CA SER A 287 -16.40 -8.38 -11.16
C SER A 287 -17.12 -7.99 -9.87
N ASP A 288 -18.43 -7.72 -10.01
CA ASP A 288 -19.36 -7.43 -8.90
C ASP A 288 -19.35 -8.51 -7.79
N ASN A 289 -18.87 -9.72 -8.09
CA ASN A 289 -18.67 -10.80 -7.11
C ASN A 289 -17.60 -10.50 -6.06
N LEU A 290 -16.64 -9.61 -6.33
CA LEU A 290 -15.75 -9.04 -5.30
C LEU A 290 -16.31 -7.77 -4.69
N MET A 291 -17.31 -7.14 -5.31
CA MET A 291 -18.12 -6.15 -4.60
C MET A 291 -19.00 -6.79 -3.52
N TYR A 292 -19.30 -8.09 -3.60
CA TYR A 292 -19.77 -8.87 -2.45
C TYR A 292 -18.70 -8.93 -1.35
N ALA A 293 -17.41 -9.09 -1.67
CA ALA A 293 -16.35 -8.94 -0.67
C ALA A 293 -16.33 -7.50 -0.07
N LYS A 294 -16.57 -6.44 -0.88
CA LYS A 294 -16.75 -5.08 -0.34
C LYS A 294 -17.97 -4.93 0.61
N ARG A 295 -19.01 -5.78 0.52
CA ARG A 295 -20.31 -5.63 1.23
C ARG A 295 -20.59 -6.67 2.33
N THR A 296 -20.10 -7.90 2.18
CA THR A 296 -20.37 -9.03 3.09
C THR A 296 -19.31 -9.13 4.20
N MET A 297 -18.20 -8.41 4.10
CA MET A 297 -17.05 -8.53 5.00
C MET A 297 -17.09 -7.70 6.29
N GLY A 298 -18.16 -6.94 6.56
CA GLY A 298 -18.33 -6.16 7.80
C GLY A 298 -17.38 -4.97 7.98
N PHE A 299 -16.15 -5.04 7.43
CA PHE A 299 -15.24 -3.93 7.21
C PHE A 299 -15.38 -3.54 5.74
N ALA A 300 -16.07 -2.43 5.47
CA ALA A 300 -16.07 -1.84 4.13
C ALA A 300 -14.60 -1.70 3.69
N GLY A 301 -14.24 -2.27 2.54
CA GLY A 301 -12.92 -2.03 1.95
C GLY A 301 -12.65 -0.53 1.95
N MET A 302 -11.37 -0.14 2.11
CA MET A 302 -11.04 1.27 2.21
C MET A 302 -11.62 2.03 1.02
N GLY A 303 -12.22 3.19 1.28
CA GLY A 303 -12.53 4.14 0.23
C GLY A 303 -11.28 4.42 -0.61
N GLU A 304 -11.46 4.84 -1.86
CA GLU A 304 -10.32 5.15 -2.72
C GLU A 304 -9.44 6.24 -2.09
N ILE A 305 -8.17 5.91 -1.83
CA ILE A 305 -7.17 6.83 -1.30
C ILE A 305 -6.83 7.83 -2.39
N SER A 306 -7.40 9.02 -2.29
CA SER A 306 -7.15 10.16 -3.17
C SER A 306 -5.96 11.00 -2.67
N ASN A 307 -5.58 12.01 -3.45
CA ASN A 307 -4.54 12.96 -3.07
C ASN A 307 -4.99 13.80 -1.87
N LEU A 308 -4.02 14.25 -1.06
CA LEU A 308 -4.33 15.12 0.07
C LEU A 308 -4.92 16.44 -0.44
N GLN A 309 -5.90 16.96 0.28
CA GLN A 309 -6.51 18.25 -0.04
C GLN A 309 -5.71 19.38 0.61
N PHE A 310 -5.58 20.50 -0.09
CA PHE A 310 -4.92 21.69 0.46
C PHE A 310 -5.66 22.18 1.70
N ASN A 311 -4.92 22.63 2.72
CA ASN A 311 -5.45 23.01 4.04
C ASN A 311 -6.27 21.91 4.73
N SER A 312 -6.07 20.64 4.37
CA SER A 312 -6.59 19.54 5.18
C SER A 312 -5.69 19.31 6.38
N PRO A 313 -6.21 18.79 7.51
CA PRO A 313 -5.41 18.44 8.67
C PRO A 313 -4.24 17.50 8.32
N ASP A 314 -4.45 16.58 7.36
CA ASP A 314 -3.42 15.66 6.89
C ASP A 314 -2.31 16.37 6.09
N TRP A 315 -2.67 17.30 5.20
CA TRP A 315 -1.67 18.11 4.47
C TRP A 315 -0.84 18.98 5.43
N ASP A 316 -1.50 19.66 6.36
CA ASP A 316 -0.83 20.53 7.32
C ASP A 316 0.10 19.73 8.24
N ARG A 317 -0.34 18.55 8.68
CA ARG A 317 0.48 17.61 9.47
C ARG A 317 1.66 17.10 8.65
N LEU A 318 1.44 16.71 7.39
CA LEU A 318 2.50 16.26 6.49
C LEU A 318 3.58 17.33 6.36
N MET A 319 3.19 18.55 5.99
CA MET A 319 4.12 19.65 5.76
C MET A 319 4.86 20.04 7.03
N LYS A 320 4.17 20.18 8.16
CA LYS A 320 4.80 20.52 9.46
C LYS A 320 5.86 19.51 9.88
N GLU A 321 5.64 18.23 9.63
CA GLU A 321 6.57 17.17 10.00
C GLU A 321 7.70 17.02 9.00
N LEU A 322 7.41 17.16 7.70
CA LEU A 322 8.42 17.16 6.64
C LEU A 322 9.40 18.33 6.79
N TRP A 323 8.91 19.51 7.20
CA TRP A 323 9.70 20.73 7.32
C TRP A 323 10.76 20.72 8.42
N LYS A 324 10.70 19.73 9.33
CA LYS A 324 11.73 19.51 10.36
C LYS A 324 13.05 19.02 9.76
N TYR A 325 13.02 18.44 8.57
CA TYR A 325 14.16 17.81 7.91
C TYR A 325 14.82 18.78 6.91
N GLN A 326 15.50 19.78 7.47
CA GLN A 326 16.26 20.79 6.71
C GLN A 326 17.76 20.57 6.84
N TRP A 327 18.43 20.32 5.73
CA TRP A 327 19.90 20.26 5.62
C TRP A 327 20.50 21.53 5.00
N THR A 328 19.70 22.58 4.85
CA THR A 328 20.20 23.93 4.57
C THR A 328 20.87 24.51 5.82
N LYS A 329 21.89 25.35 5.62
CA LYS A 329 22.59 26.06 6.72
C LYS A 329 21.60 26.94 7.47
N THR A 330 20.83 27.74 6.74
CA THR A 330 19.82 28.65 7.32
C THR A 330 18.49 27.94 7.47
N GLU A 331 17.89 28.04 8.67
CA GLU A 331 16.58 27.46 8.91
C GLU A 331 15.53 28.35 8.27
N THR A 332 14.66 27.76 7.47
CA THR A 332 13.53 28.47 6.88
C THR A 332 12.25 28.01 7.59
N PRO A 333 11.51 28.90 8.27
CA PRO A 333 10.20 28.57 8.82
C PRO A 333 9.22 28.16 7.71
N LEU A 334 8.32 27.21 8.01
CA LEU A 334 7.23 26.86 7.09
C LEU A 334 6.22 28.01 7.05
N THR A 335 6.07 28.66 5.90
CA THR A 335 5.04 29.68 5.67
C THR A 335 3.88 29.12 4.84
N PRO A 336 2.68 29.73 4.89
CA PRO A 336 1.57 29.34 4.03
C PRO A 336 1.91 29.37 2.54
N GLU A 337 2.76 30.31 2.11
CA GLU A 337 3.21 30.45 0.72
C GLU A 337 4.07 29.26 0.29
N LEU A 338 5.00 28.83 1.14
CA LEU A 338 5.85 27.66 0.89
C LEU A 338 5.03 26.37 0.88
N SER A 339 4.11 26.20 1.83
CA SER A 339 3.17 25.07 1.85
C SER A 339 2.33 25.01 0.57
N SER A 340 1.80 26.16 0.13
CA SER A 340 1.03 26.28 -1.10
C SER A 340 1.87 25.95 -2.33
N ALA A 341 3.12 26.42 -2.41
CA ALA A 341 4.00 26.14 -3.54
C ALA A 341 4.32 24.63 -3.66
N VAL A 342 4.60 23.95 -2.55
CA VAL A 342 4.79 22.48 -2.54
C VAL A 342 3.50 21.75 -2.91
N TYR A 343 2.35 22.23 -2.43
CA TYR A 343 1.06 21.65 -2.80
C TYR A 343 0.81 21.75 -4.31
N MET A 344 1.03 22.94 -4.89
CA MET A 344 0.83 23.18 -6.32
C MET A 344 1.74 22.30 -7.19
N ALA A 345 3.01 22.17 -6.80
CA ALA A 345 3.96 21.35 -7.53
C ALA A 345 3.70 19.83 -7.38
N SER A 346 3.11 19.40 -6.27
CA SER A 346 2.88 17.97 -5.98
C SER A 346 1.44 17.48 -6.22
N ALA A 347 0.48 18.40 -6.37
CA ALA A 347 -0.96 18.17 -6.32
C ALA A 347 -1.44 17.36 -5.10
N GLY A 348 -0.76 17.50 -3.96
CA GLY A 348 -1.10 16.76 -2.73
C GLY A 348 -0.68 15.29 -2.73
N ILE A 349 0.13 14.85 -3.70
CA ILE A 349 0.75 13.52 -3.69
C ILE A 349 1.96 13.52 -2.75
N ILE A 350 1.93 12.66 -1.73
CA ILE A 350 2.91 12.63 -0.64
C ILE A 350 4.34 12.47 -1.16
N HIS A 351 4.59 11.45 -2.00
CA HIS A 351 5.94 11.22 -2.54
C HIS A 351 6.46 12.39 -3.37
N TYR A 352 5.59 13.04 -4.15
CA TYR A 352 5.97 14.18 -4.97
C TYR A 352 6.31 15.39 -4.10
N ALA A 353 5.51 15.66 -3.05
CA ALA A 353 5.80 16.72 -2.09
C ALA A 353 7.18 16.53 -1.43
N VAL A 354 7.48 15.30 -0.97
CA VAL A 354 8.80 14.94 -0.40
C VAL A 354 9.92 15.11 -1.41
N LYS A 355 9.72 14.65 -2.65
CA LYS A 355 10.73 14.73 -3.73
C LYS A 355 11.02 16.19 -4.12
N ILE A 356 9.98 17.00 -4.31
CA ILE A 356 10.09 18.43 -4.61
C ILE A 356 10.83 19.15 -3.49
N TYR A 357 10.47 18.87 -2.23
CA TYR A 357 11.13 19.47 -1.07
C TYR A 357 12.63 19.12 -1.01
N GLY A 358 12.98 17.86 -1.24
CA GLY A 358 14.38 17.42 -1.30
C GLY A 358 15.16 18.06 -2.45
N LEU A 359 14.54 18.19 -3.63
CA LEU A 359 15.15 18.85 -4.79
C LEU A 359 15.35 20.36 -4.57
N ALA A 360 14.39 21.03 -3.93
CA ALA A 360 14.47 22.45 -3.59
C ALA A 360 15.63 22.71 -2.60
N GLN A 361 15.76 21.88 -1.57
CA GLN A 361 16.92 21.91 -0.67
C GLN A 361 18.22 21.66 -1.42
N ARG A 362 18.28 20.62 -2.27
CA ARG A 362 19.50 20.28 -3.03
C ARG A 362 19.97 21.43 -3.91
N LYS A 363 19.04 22.22 -4.48
CA LYS A 363 19.35 23.39 -5.30
C LYS A 363 19.79 24.59 -4.47
N THR A 364 19.25 24.73 -3.26
CA THR A 364 19.56 25.82 -2.32
C THR A 364 20.90 25.61 -1.62
N ILE A 365 21.28 24.37 -1.36
CA ILE A 365 22.58 24.01 -0.77
C ILE A 365 23.71 24.41 -1.73
N THR A 366 24.64 25.21 -1.22
CA THR A 366 25.75 25.75 -2.01
C THR A 366 27.08 25.61 -1.28
N ASP A 367 28.16 25.55 -2.07
CA ASP A 367 29.53 25.56 -1.57
C ASP A 367 30.00 27.00 -1.23
N ASP A 368 29.30 28.03 -1.72
CA ASP A 368 29.60 29.43 -1.47
C ASP A 368 29.19 29.85 -0.03
N PRO A 369 30.14 30.23 0.84
CA PRO A 369 29.83 30.65 2.22
C PRO A 369 29.06 31.97 2.32
N SER A 370 29.08 32.81 1.27
CA SER A 370 28.43 34.13 1.27
C SER A 370 26.94 34.07 0.96
N GLN A 371 26.48 32.95 0.38
CA GLN A 371 25.09 32.74 0.00
C GLN A 371 24.26 32.25 1.19
N ASN A 372 23.12 32.91 1.42
CA ASN A 372 22.15 32.49 2.41
C ASN A 372 21.31 31.35 1.86
N GLU A 373 21.42 30.18 2.47
CA GLU A 373 20.67 28.97 2.07
C GLU A 373 19.24 29.00 2.60
N ILE A 374 18.42 29.90 2.05
CA ILE A 374 17.01 30.07 2.42
C ILE A 374 16.14 29.38 1.38
N LEU A 375 15.18 28.57 1.84
CA LEU A 375 14.18 27.98 0.96
C LEU A 375 13.16 29.04 0.55
N THR A 376 12.94 29.17 -0.75
CA THR A 376 12.01 30.14 -1.34
C THR A 376 11.00 29.44 -2.23
N VAL A 377 9.92 30.15 -2.60
CA VAL A 377 8.99 29.66 -3.64
C VAL A 377 9.77 29.35 -4.91
N GLU A 378 10.68 30.24 -5.34
CA GLU A 378 11.55 30.04 -6.50
C GLU A 378 12.35 28.71 -6.43
N SER A 379 12.89 28.35 -5.27
CA SER A 379 13.60 27.08 -5.10
C SER A 379 12.70 25.86 -5.36
N ILE A 380 11.41 25.97 -5.02
CA ILE A 380 10.38 24.96 -5.28
C ILE A 380 10.02 24.93 -6.77
N GLU A 381 9.90 26.09 -7.43
CA GLU A 381 9.66 26.17 -8.88
C GLU A 381 10.80 25.51 -9.67
N ILE A 382 12.05 25.84 -9.32
CA ILE A 382 13.24 25.24 -9.93
C ILE A 382 13.25 23.72 -9.72
N ALA A 383 12.87 23.26 -8.53
CA ALA A 383 12.74 21.83 -8.25
C ALA A 383 11.69 21.16 -9.13
N TYR A 384 10.52 21.79 -9.29
CA TYR A 384 9.44 21.29 -10.15
C TYR A 384 9.85 21.22 -11.63
N PHE A 385 10.56 22.24 -12.14
CA PHE A 385 11.03 22.30 -13.53
C PHE A 385 12.35 21.54 -13.79
N SER A 386 12.99 21.01 -12.74
CA SER A 386 14.23 20.25 -12.87
C SER A 386 14.09 19.01 -13.75
N LYS A 387 15.23 18.51 -14.26
CA LYS A 387 15.28 17.27 -15.05
C LYS A 387 14.94 16.06 -14.19
N GLU A 388 15.27 16.12 -12.91
CA GLU A 388 15.08 15.06 -11.92
C GLU A 388 13.62 14.83 -11.55
N PHE A 389 12.74 15.81 -11.79
CA PHE A 389 11.29 15.70 -11.58
C PHE A 389 10.49 15.57 -12.89
N LYS A 390 11.17 15.48 -14.05
CA LYS A 390 10.50 15.50 -15.36
C LYS A 390 9.46 14.38 -15.53
N VAL A 391 9.81 13.15 -15.18
CA VAL A 391 8.92 11.98 -15.35
C VAL A 391 7.70 12.09 -14.45
N GLU A 392 7.89 12.41 -13.17
CA GLU A 392 6.77 12.60 -12.24
C GLU A 392 5.88 13.76 -12.64
N ARG A 393 6.47 14.85 -13.14
CA ARG A 393 5.73 16.00 -13.68
C ARG A 393 4.84 15.59 -14.85
N GLU A 394 5.36 14.88 -15.84
CA GLU A 394 4.58 14.42 -17.00
C GLU A 394 3.43 13.48 -16.57
N LEU A 395 3.70 12.56 -15.65
CA LEU A 395 2.67 11.67 -15.10
C LEU A 395 1.60 12.43 -14.31
N LEU A 396 2.01 13.40 -13.50
CA LEU A 396 1.10 14.25 -12.72
C LEU A 396 0.16 15.03 -13.66
N GLN A 397 0.73 15.65 -14.70
CA GLN A 397 -0.04 16.39 -15.69
C GLN A 397 -1.05 15.50 -16.41
N LYS A 398 -0.67 14.27 -16.77
CA LYS A 398 -1.58 13.30 -17.38
C LYS A 398 -2.75 12.95 -16.46
N LYS A 399 -2.50 12.74 -15.17
CA LYS A 399 -3.54 12.42 -14.16
C LYS A 399 -4.47 13.58 -13.83
N ILE A 400 -3.95 14.82 -13.87
CA ILE A 400 -4.78 16.02 -13.76
C ILE A 400 -5.68 16.13 -15.00
N LYS A 401 -5.13 15.90 -16.20
CA LYS A 401 -5.88 15.93 -17.47
C LYS A 401 -6.97 14.86 -17.55
N SER A 402 -6.72 13.64 -17.04
CA SER A 402 -7.74 12.58 -17.01
C SER A 402 -8.83 12.82 -15.97
N GLY A 403 -8.67 13.79 -15.07
CA GLY A 403 -9.59 14.05 -13.96
C GLY A 403 -9.45 13.08 -12.79
N GLU A 404 -8.45 12.19 -12.81
CA GLU A 404 -8.11 11.29 -11.69
C GLU A 404 -7.68 12.07 -10.45
N ILE A 405 -7.03 13.22 -10.64
CA ILE A 405 -6.64 14.14 -9.56
C ILE A 405 -7.46 15.41 -9.67
N GLN A 406 -8.31 15.63 -8.66
CA GLN A 406 -9.02 16.89 -8.52
C GLN A 406 -8.28 17.80 -7.57
N ILE A 407 -7.85 18.96 -8.07
CA ILE A 407 -7.33 20.04 -7.25
C ILE A 407 -8.56 20.88 -6.83
N ILE A 408 -9.05 20.72 -5.61
CA ILE A 408 -10.31 21.35 -5.19
C ILE A 408 -10.18 22.88 -5.10
N LYS A 409 -11.16 23.59 -5.71
CA LYS A 409 -11.41 25.04 -5.54
C LYS A 409 -11.85 25.36 -4.11
N ARG A 410 -11.30 26.42 -3.52
CA ARG A 410 -11.87 26.99 -2.29
C ARG A 410 -13.27 27.55 -2.62
N GLY A 411 -14.34 26.96 -2.08
CA GLY A 411 -15.69 27.56 -2.11
C GLY A 411 -16.89 26.73 -2.62
N GLN A 412 -16.77 25.45 -2.96
CA GLN A 412 -17.95 24.62 -3.28
C GLN A 412 -18.27 23.61 -2.17
N SER A 413 -19.41 23.81 -1.49
CA SER A 413 -20.02 22.83 -0.59
C SER A 413 -20.54 21.62 -1.39
N LYS A 414 -20.55 20.43 -0.75
CA LYS A 414 -20.94 19.12 -1.29
C LYS A 414 -22.37 19.02 -1.87
N SER A 415 -23.18 20.09 -1.84
CA SER A 415 -24.58 20.07 -2.23
C SER A 415 -24.84 20.03 -3.75
N ASN A 416 -23.86 20.38 -4.60
CA ASN A 416 -24.08 20.46 -6.07
C ASN A 416 -23.63 19.22 -6.88
N ILE A 417 -23.14 18.17 -6.23
CA ILE A 417 -22.52 17.02 -6.95
C ILE A 417 -23.58 16.02 -7.48
N LYS A 418 -24.83 16.07 -7.02
CA LYS A 418 -25.88 15.12 -7.45
C LYS A 418 -26.52 15.44 -8.81
N SER A 419 -26.37 16.64 -9.38
CA SER A 419 -27.11 17.03 -10.59
C SER A 419 -26.37 16.81 -11.93
N ASN A 420 -25.05 16.60 -11.94
CA ASN A 420 -24.28 16.58 -13.19
C ASN A 420 -24.01 15.20 -13.80
N LYS A 421 -24.67 14.13 -13.34
CA LYS A 421 -24.49 12.78 -13.93
C LYS A 421 -25.19 12.54 -15.27
N LYS A 422 -25.90 13.53 -15.84
CA LYS A 422 -26.79 13.28 -17.01
C LYS A 422 -26.35 13.79 -18.38
N ASN A 423 -25.30 14.60 -18.52
CA ASN A 423 -24.87 15.07 -19.85
C ASN A 423 -23.39 14.74 -20.08
N LYS A 424 -23.12 13.53 -20.59
CA LYS A 424 -21.84 13.18 -21.23
C LYS A 424 -22.07 13.31 -22.74
N GLU A 425 -21.22 14.09 -23.38
CA GLU A 425 -21.15 14.48 -24.81
C GLU A 425 -21.48 15.96 -25.01
N MET A 426 -20.50 16.71 -25.54
CA MET A 426 -20.39 18.18 -25.61
C MET A 426 -20.09 18.90 -24.28
N LYS A 427 -18.82 18.87 -23.82
CA LYS A 427 -18.16 19.93 -23.00
C LYS A 427 -16.68 19.66 -22.63
N ILE A 428 -15.90 18.98 -23.46
CA ILE A 428 -14.51 18.64 -23.09
C ILE A 428 -13.55 19.84 -23.20
N GLU A 429 -13.81 20.81 -24.08
CA GLU A 429 -12.91 21.96 -24.27
C GLU A 429 -13.08 23.05 -23.20
N ASN A 430 -14.32 23.33 -22.74
CA ASN A 430 -14.56 24.38 -21.73
C ASN A 430 -14.32 23.94 -20.27
N LEU A 431 -14.09 22.64 -20.01
CA LEU A 431 -13.82 22.13 -18.66
C LEU A 431 -12.36 22.30 -18.23
N ALA A 432 -11.42 22.50 -19.17
CA ALA A 432 -10.00 22.66 -18.85
C ALA A 432 -9.66 24.08 -18.38
N GLU A 433 -10.17 25.12 -19.06
CA GLU A 433 -9.90 26.53 -18.73
C GLU A 433 -10.62 26.98 -17.45
N ASP A 434 -11.91 26.62 -17.29
CA ASP A 434 -12.69 26.99 -16.10
C ASP A 434 -12.15 26.29 -14.83
N ASN A 435 -11.49 25.13 -14.95
CA ASN A 435 -10.90 24.42 -13.82
C ASN A 435 -9.58 25.04 -13.31
N LEU A 436 -9.07 26.12 -13.90
CA LEU A 436 -7.81 26.73 -13.46
C LEU A 436 -7.99 28.11 -12.79
N GLN A 437 -8.97 28.92 -13.22
CA GLN A 437 -9.06 30.35 -12.81
C GLN A 437 -9.69 30.62 -11.44
N GLY A 438 -10.41 29.66 -10.84
CA GLY A 438 -11.09 29.83 -9.54
C GLY A 438 -10.53 28.99 -8.38
N ILE A 439 -9.41 28.33 -8.63
CA ILE A 439 -8.69 27.47 -7.69
C ILE A 439 -7.50 28.30 -7.22
N ILE A 440 -6.87 27.98 -6.10
CA ILE A 440 -5.54 28.50 -5.71
C ILE A 440 -5.61 29.79 -4.84
N PRO A 441 -4.86 29.83 -3.71
CA PRO A 441 -4.63 31.07 -2.97
C PRO A 441 -3.96 32.13 -3.86
N ARG A 442 -4.05 33.42 -3.49
CA ARG A 442 -3.24 34.49 -4.09
C ARG A 442 -1.75 34.25 -3.75
N THR A 443 -1.08 33.33 -4.43
CA THR A 443 0.38 33.26 -4.49
C THR A 443 0.86 33.88 -5.79
N ASN A 444 2.15 34.21 -5.86
CA ASN A 444 2.85 34.81 -6.99
C ASN A 444 2.26 34.34 -8.34
N SER A 445 1.54 35.22 -9.04
CA SER A 445 0.75 34.88 -10.24
C SER A 445 1.59 34.20 -11.32
N ASP A 446 2.88 34.51 -11.34
CA ASP A 446 3.85 34.00 -12.29
C ASP A 446 4.08 32.47 -12.20
N PHE A 447 4.12 31.88 -11.00
CA PHE A 447 4.30 30.42 -10.88
C PHE A 447 3.08 29.65 -11.35
N GLN A 448 1.90 30.16 -11.00
CA GLN A 448 0.62 29.57 -11.40
C GLN A 448 0.48 29.62 -12.92
N SER A 449 0.78 30.77 -13.52
CA SER A 449 0.82 30.93 -14.97
C SER A 449 1.81 29.97 -15.62
N LYS A 450 3.02 29.80 -15.08
CA LYS A 450 4.01 28.85 -15.63
C LYS A 450 3.54 27.39 -15.56
N ILE A 451 2.84 26.97 -14.49
CA ILE A 451 2.29 25.61 -14.40
C ILE A 451 1.14 25.45 -15.41
N ALA A 452 0.25 26.43 -15.51
CA ALA A 452 -0.87 26.42 -16.46
C ALA A 452 -0.38 26.40 -17.92
N GLU A 453 0.55 27.28 -18.27
CA GLU A 453 1.17 27.36 -19.60
C GLU A 453 1.93 26.06 -19.93
N ASN A 454 2.56 25.42 -18.94
CA ASN A 454 3.17 24.10 -19.16
C ASN A 454 2.13 22.99 -19.37
N LEU A 455 0.98 23.06 -18.69
CA LEU A 455 -0.13 22.12 -18.92
C LEU A 455 -0.70 22.28 -20.34
N GLU A 456 -0.87 23.53 -20.79
CA GLU A 456 -1.38 23.96 -22.10
C GLU A 456 -0.44 23.59 -23.25
N ASN A 457 0.86 23.89 -23.15
CA ASN A 457 1.85 23.49 -24.16
C ASN A 457 1.91 21.96 -24.36
N ASN A 458 1.66 21.19 -23.29
CA ASN A 458 1.53 19.74 -23.37
C ASN A 458 0.14 19.28 -23.89
N MET A 459 -0.84 20.17 -24.07
CA MET A 459 -2.09 19.89 -24.79
C MET A 459 -1.87 20.01 -26.31
N GLU A 460 -1.17 21.04 -26.76
CA GLU A 460 -0.90 21.27 -28.19
C GLU A 460 0.09 20.24 -28.78
N GLY A 461 1.13 19.86 -28.03
CA GLY A 461 2.11 18.85 -28.47
C GLY A 461 1.55 17.42 -28.62
N GLY A 462 0.37 17.13 -28.04
CA GLY A 462 -0.30 15.84 -28.17
C GLY A 462 -1.16 15.70 -29.42
N LEU A 463 -1.64 16.82 -29.98
CA LEU A 463 -2.46 16.86 -31.19
C LEU A 463 -1.65 16.73 -32.47
N HIS A 464 -0.34 17.02 -32.44
CA HIS A 464 0.53 16.92 -33.63
C HIS A 464 1.21 15.56 -33.86
N ASN A 465 0.96 14.55 -33.02
CA ASN A 465 1.48 13.19 -33.21
C ASN A 465 0.40 12.17 -33.64
N GLN A 466 -0.78 12.65 -34.05
CA GLN A 466 -1.80 11.85 -34.74
C GLN A 466 -2.22 12.57 -36.03
N ALA A 467 -1.30 12.62 -37.00
CA ALA A 467 -1.61 12.90 -38.40
C ALA A 467 -0.78 11.97 -39.28
#